data_AF-K0YZZ2-F1
#
_entry.id   AF-K0YZZ2-F1
#
_cell.length_a   1.000
_cell.length_b   1.000
_cell.length_c   1.000
_cell.angle_alpha   90.00
_cell.angle_beta   90.00
_cell.angle_gamma   90.00
#
_symmetry.space_group_name_H-M   'P 1'
#
loop_
_entity.id
_entity.type
_entity.pdbx_description
1 polymer ?
#
loop_
_entity_poly.entity_id
_entity_poly.type
_entity_poly.pdbx_seq_one_letter_code
_entity_poly.pdbx_strand_id
1 'polypeptide(L)'
;EFNKVRSFAFPNAYFEKDNKVSARGSKGDFIFRECDENGVEIISIMFEMKNEADGTEKRHKNADFYKELDKDRREKNCEYAVLVTMLEADNDYFNTGIVDVSHEYEKMYVIRPQFFIQLIGLLRNAALNSLKYKQELALVREQNIDITHFEEDLDAFKLAFAKNYNSASTNFGKAIDEIDKAIKRMEEVKKFLTTSENQLRLANNKLEDVSVKKLTRKNPTMKAKFDALKGE
;
A
#
# COMPACT_ATOMS: atom_id res chain seq x y z
N GLU A 1 -21.67 35.88 -20.86
CA GLU A 1 -20.82 36.54 -19.87
C GLU A 1 -19.78 35.60 -19.28
N PHE A 2 -20.10 34.69 -18.34
CA PHE A 2 -19.11 33.86 -17.63
C PHE A 2 -18.13 33.07 -18.53
N ASN A 3 -18.62 32.31 -19.51
CA ASN A 3 -17.75 31.56 -20.44
C ASN A 3 -16.84 32.46 -21.31
N LYS A 4 -17.18 33.75 -21.48
CA LYS A 4 -16.33 34.71 -22.22
C LYS A 4 -15.19 35.26 -21.36
N VAL A 5 -15.39 35.38 -20.04
CA VAL A 5 -14.41 35.93 -19.09
C VAL A 5 -13.54 34.82 -18.47
N ARG A 6 -14.05 33.58 -18.42
CA ARG A 6 -13.39 32.40 -17.85
C ARG A 6 -11.96 32.21 -18.36
N SER A 7 -11.76 32.24 -19.68
CA SER A 7 -10.45 31.99 -20.29
C SER A 7 -9.39 33.07 -19.95
N PHE A 8 -9.82 34.27 -19.55
CA PHE A 8 -8.91 35.39 -19.24
C PHE A 8 -8.67 35.55 -17.75
N ALA A 9 -9.70 35.36 -16.91
CA ALA A 9 -9.61 35.56 -15.46
C ALA A 9 -9.30 34.28 -14.67
N PHE A 10 -9.58 33.09 -15.24
CA PHE A 10 -9.52 31.80 -14.54
C PHE A 10 -9.01 30.68 -15.48
N PRO A 11 -7.74 30.74 -15.92
CA PRO A 11 -7.20 29.88 -16.97
C PRO A 11 -7.24 28.38 -16.64
N ASN A 12 -7.10 28.02 -15.36
CA ASN A 12 -7.09 26.62 -14.88
C ASN A 12 -8.44 26.17 -14.29
N ALA A 13 -9.47 27.03 -14.32
CA ALA A 13 -10.73 26.70 -13.67
C ALA A 13 -11.61 25.80 -14.54
N TYR A 14 -12.13 24.74 -13.93
CA TYR A 14 -13.12 23.84 -14.49
C TYR A 14 -14.52 24.28 -14.06
N PHE A 15 -15.45 24.33 -15.02
CA PHE A 15 -16.85 24.62 -14.77
C PHE A 15 -17.68 23.50 -15.37
N GLU A 16 -18.25 22.65 -14.51
CA GLU A 16 -19.08 21.53 -14.91
C GLU A 16 -20.54 21.81 -14.56
N LYS A 17 -21.42 21.45 -15.49
CA LYS A 17 -22.85 21.38 -15.21
C LYS A 17 -23.12 19.99 -14.65
N ASP A 18 -23.64 19.89 -13.43
CA ASP A 18 -24.03 18.58 -12.90
C ASP A 18 -25.26 18.07 -13.67
N ASN A 19 -25.10 16.97 -14.40
CA ASN A 19 -26.14 16.40 -15.25
C ASN A 19 -27.05 15.41 -14.50
N LYS A 20 -26.91 15.24 -13.17
CA LYS A 20 -27.66 14.20 -12.45
C LYS A 20 -29.11 14.52 -12.09
N VAL A 21 -29.57 15.78 -12.07
CA VAL A 21 -30.99 16.07 -11.86
C VAL A 21 -31.45 17.29 -12.67
N SER A 22 -31.97 17.05 -13.88
CA SER A 22 -32.79 18.06 -14.57
C SER A 22 -34.07 17.42 -15.11
N ALA A 23 -34.91 16.90 -14.21
CA ALA A 23 -36.27 16.47 -14.55
C ALA A 23 -37.31 17.58 -14.30
N ARG A 24 -36.93 18.72 -13.72
CA ARG A 24 -37.88 19.73 -13.24
C ARG A 24 -37.35 21.15 -13.40
N GLY A 25 -37.38 21.70 -14.61
CA GLY A 25 -37.41 23.15 -14.94
C GLY A 25 -36.27 24.10 -14.48
N SER A 26 -35.67 23.86 -13.32
CA SER A 26 -34.57 24.57 -12.69
C SER A 26 -33.30 24.46 -13.54
N LYS A 27 -32.69 25.60 -13.86
CA LYS A 27 -31.44 25.66 -14.64
C LYS A 27 -30.23 25.28 -13.77
N GLY A 28 -30.11 24.00 -13.42
CA GLY A 28 -28.91 23.23 -13.06
C GLY A 28 -27.99 23.75 -11.95
N ASP A 29 -27.47 22.80 -11.16
CA ASP A 29 -26.38 23.06 -10.22
C ASP A 29 -25.05 23.08 -10.99
N PHE A 30 -24.18 24.04 -10.66
CA PHE A 30 -22.89 24.22 -11.31
C PHE A 30 -21.76 24.15 -10.30
N ILE A 31 -20.68 23.47 -10.65
CA ILE A 31 -19.47 23.42 -9.83
C ILE A 31 -18.39 24.23 -10.53
N PHE A 32 -17.84 25.20 -9.82
CA PHE A 32 -16.60 25.88 -10.19
C PHE A 32 -15.46 25.34 -9.33
N ARG A 33 -14.39 24.85 -9.96
CA ARG A 33 -13.20 24.37 -9.25
C ARG A 33 -11.95 24.89 -9.94
N GLU A 34 -11.00 25.40 -9.17
CA GLU A 34 -9.71 25.84 -9.66
C GLU A 34 -8.59 25.15 -8.87
N CYS A 35 -7.61 24.61 -9.58
CA CYS A 35 -6.42 24.02 -9.01
C CYS A 35 -5.17 24.79 -9.45
N ASP A 36 -4.11 24.69 -8.65
CA ASP A 36 -2.79 25.18 -9.02
C ASP A 36 -2.09 24.23 -10.01
N GLU A 37 -0.87 24.58 -10.41
CA GLU A 37 -0.06 23.80 -11.35
C GLU A 37 0.29 22.39 -10.85
N ASN A 38 0.26 22.18 -9.52
CA ASN A 38 0.55 20.89 -8.88
C ASN A 38 -0.73 20.07 -8.64
N GLY A 39 -1.90 20.55 -9.08
CA GLY A 39 -3.18 19.88 -8.88
C GLY A 39 -3.79 20.10 -7.49
N VAL A 40 -3.21 20.95 -6.64
CA VAL A 40 -3.77 21.31 -5.34
C VAL A 40 -4.96 22.25 -5.56
N GLU A 41 -6.11 21.92 -4.97
CA GLU A 41 -7.30 22.75 -5.07
C GLU A 41 -7.10 24.11 -4.40
N ILE A 42 -7.22 25.17 -5.21
CA ILE A 42 -7.23 26.56 -4.76
C ILE A 42 -8.60 26.84 -4.15
N ILE A 43 -9.66 26.67 -4.94
CA ILE A 43 -11.03 26.97 -4.56
C ILE A 43 -12.03 26.04 -5.25
N SER A 44 -13.10 25.68 -4.55
CA SER A 44 -14.27 25.01 -5.10
C SER A 44 -15.57 25.67 -4.62
N ILE A 45 -16.51 25.89 -5.54
CA ILE A 45 -17.77 26.58 -5.29
C ILE A 45 -18.91 25.79 -5.94
N MET A 46 -19.90 25.43 -5.13
CA MET A 46 -21.19 24.94 -5.60
C MET A 46 -22.13 26.11 -5.85
N PHE A 47 -22.71 26.18 -7.03
CA PHE A 47 -23.65 27.22 -7.43
C PHE A 47 -25.03 26.65 -7.70
N GLU A 48 -26.04 27.34 -7.18
CA GLU A 48 -27.44 27.10 -7.54
C GLU A 48 -28.04 28.38 -8.16
N MET A 49 -28.73 28.23 -9.30
CA MET A 49 -29.27 29.35 -10.09
C MET A 49 -30.80 29.40 -9.96
N LYS A 50 -31.36 30.55 -9.54
CA LYS A 50 -32.81 30.78 -9.46
C LYS A 50 -33.25 32.01 -10.24
N ASN A 51 -34.26 31.83 -11.08
CA ASN A 51 -34.92 32.90 -11.82
C ASN A 51 -36.38 33.03 -11.39
N GLU A 52 -36.95 34.23 -11.47
CA GLU A 52 -38.37 34.48 -11.16
C GLU A 52 -39.35 33.80 -12.12
N ALA A 53 -38.89 33.35 -13.29
CA ALA A 53 -39.73 32.84 -14.38
C ALA A 53 -40.17 31.36 -14.20
N ASP A 54 -39.79 30.68 -13.12
CA ASP A 54 -40.28 29.33 -12.80
C ASP A 54 -41.71 29.45 -12.26
N GLY A 55 -42.67 29.60 -13.19
CA GLY A 55 -44.11 29.88 -13.02
C GLY A 55 -44.88 28.88 -12.18
N THR A 56 -44.53 28.78 -10.92
CA THR A 56 -45.28 28.10 -9.88
C THR A 56 -46.04 29.13 -9.07
N GLU A 57 -47.30 28.85 -8.74
CA GLU A 57 -48.22 29.74 -8.01
C GLU A 57 -47.75 30.13 -6.59
N LYS A 58 -46.56 29.70 -6.17
CA LYS A 58 -45.93 30.04 -4.90
C LYS A 58 -44.60 30.75 -5.14
N ARG A 59 -44.53 32.02 -4.72
CA ARG A 59 -43.26 32.76 -4.62
C ARG A 59 -42.38 32.07 -3.57
N HIS A 60 -41.33 31.40 -4.02
CA HIS A 60 -40.31 30.81 -3.16
C HIS A 60 -39.40 31.88 -2.58
N LYS A 61 -38.97 31.67 -1.33
CA LYS A 61 -37.95 32.51 -0.68
C LYS A 61 -36.56 31.93 -0.94
N ASN A 62 -35.53 32.78 -0.90
CA ASN A 62 -34.14 32.35 -1.04
C ASN A 62 -33.77 31.27 0.01
N ALA A 63 -34.25 31.43 1.25
CA ALA A 63 -34.02 30.48 2.34
C ALA A 63 -34.56 29.07 2.09
N ASP A 64 -35.55 28.91 1.20
CA ASP A 64 -36.10 27.59 0.86
C ASP A 64 -35.06 26.68 0.19
N PHE A 65 -34.00 27.26 -0.38
CA PHE A 65 -32.98 26.55 -1.16
C PHE A 65 -31.70 26.22 -0.37
N TYR A 66 -31.45 26.90 0.76
CA TYR A 66 -30.16 26.80 1.47
C TYR A 66 -29.82 25.37 1.91
N LYS A 67 -30.82 24.63 2.40
CA LYS A 67 -30.60 23.26 2.88
C LYS A 67 -30.17 22.31 1.77
N GLU A 68 -30.76 22.43 0.59
CA GLU A 68 -30.45 21.57 -0.55
C GLU A 68 -29.09 21.95 -1.13
N LEU A 69 -28.83 23.25 -1.31
CA LEU A 69 -27.52 23.76 -1.72
C LEU A 69 -26.37 23.34 -0.80
N ASP A 70 -26.54 23.41 0.52
CA ASP A 70 -25.50 22.99 1.47
C ASP A 70 -25.28 21.46 1.42
N LYS A 71 -26.35 20.70 1.20
CA LYS A 71 -26.25 19.25 1.01
C LYS A 71 -25.43 18.94 -0.24
N ASP A 72 -25.74 19.57 -1.36
CA ASP A 72 -25.03 19.35 -2.63
C ASP A 72 -23.57 19.80 -2.54
N ARG A 73 -23.31 20.94 -1.88
CA ARG A 73 -21.95 21.41 -1.57
C ARG A 73 -21.14 20.33 -0.84
N ARG A 74 -21.73 19.70 0.19
CA ARG A 74 -21.06 18.65 0.99
C ARG A 74 -20.87 17.36 0.20
N GLU A 75 -21.89 16.91 -0.52
CA GLU A 75 -21.80 15.68 -1.34
C GLU A 75 -20.74 15.80 -2.44
N LYS A 76 -20.54 17.00 -2.97
CA LYS A 76 -19.57 17.28 -4.03
C LYS A 76 -18.23 17.80 -3.50
N ASN A 77 -18.04 17.81 -2.18
CA ASN A 77 -16.83 18.30 -1.51
C ASN A 77 -16.39 19.68 -2.06
N CYS A 78 -17.32 20.63 -2.09
CA CYS A 78 -17.05 22.02 -2.46
C CYS A 78 -16.83 22.87 -1.20
N GLU A 79 -15.88 23.81 -1.26
CA GLU A 79 -15.54 24.67 -0.13
C GLU A 79 -16.66 25.68 0.17
N TYR A 80 -17.23 26.29 -0.88
CA TYR A 80 -18.27 27.32 -0.78
C TYR A 80 -19.59 26.90 -1.44
N ALA A 81 -20.70 27.45 -0.94
CA ALA A 81 -22.00 27.41 -1.59
C ALA A 81 -22.44 28.82 -1.99
N VAL A 82 -22.98 28.98 -3.19
CA VAL A 82 -23.45 30.29 -3.65
C VAL A 82 -24.80 30.14 -4.35
N LEU A 83 -25.82 30.76 -3.75
CA LEU A 83 -27.11 30.92 -4.39
C LEU A 83 -27.10 32.18 -5.26
N VAL A 84 -27.31 32.00 -6.56
CA VAL A 84 -27.46 33.10 -7.53
C VAL A 84 -28.93 33.25 -7.84
N THR A 85 -29.54 34.33 -7.36
CA THR A 85 -31.00 34.44 -7.31
C THR A 85 -31.51 35.76 -7.88
N MET A 86 -32.59 35.68 -8.64
CA MET A 86 -33.44 36.82 -9.00
C MET A 86 -34.72 36.90 -8.17
N LEU A 87 -34.94 35.96 -7.23
CA LEU A 87 -36.13 35.94 -6.37
C LEU A 87 -36.11 37.08 -5.36
N GLU A 88 -37.28 37.39 -4.79
CA GLU A 88 -37.42 38.45 -3.78
C GLU A 88 -36.82 39.78 -4.27
N ALA A 89 -37.19 40.22 -5.49
CA ALA A 89 -36.66 41.44 -6.10
C ALA A 89 -36.90 42.69 -5.23
N ASP A 90 -37.98 42.74 -4.45
CA ASP A 90 -38.33 43.85 -3.57
C ASP A 90 -37.67 43.76 -2.17
N ASN A 91 -36.84 42.75 -1.92
CA ASN A 91 -36.17 42.58 -0.63
C ASN A 91 -34.83 43.32 -0.60
N ASP A 92 -34.80 44.47 0.06
CA ASP A 92 -33.63 45.34 0.17
C ASP A 92 -32.39 44.60 0.68
N TYR A 93 -32.56 43.63 1.59
CA TYR A 93 -31.44 42.87 2.15
C TYR A 93 -30.63 42.13 1.08
N PHE A 94 -31.30 41.53 0.08
CA PHE A 94 -30.63 40.82 -1.02
C PHE A 94 -30.22 41.73 -2.18
N ASN A 95 -30.58 43.01 -2.13
CA ASN A 95 -30.23 44.00 -3.15
C ASN A 95 -28.98 44.82 -2.81
N THR A 96 -28.42 44.68 -1.59
CA THR A 96 -27.22 45.42 -1.16
C THR A 96 -25.91 44.91 -1.77
N GLY A 97 -25.89 43.72 -2.38
CA GLY A 97 -24.70 43.19 -3.03
C GLY A 97 -24.48 41.70 -2.80
N ILE A 98 -23.33 41.37 -2.22
CA ILE A 98 -22.98 40.01 -1.78
C ILE A 98 -23.45 39.85 -0.35
N VAL A 99 -24.40 38.94 -0.12
CA VAL A 99 -24.94 38.66 1.20
C VAL A 99 -24.29 37.41 1.76
N ASP A 100 -23.68 37.54 2.93
CA ASP A 100 -23.13 36.42 3.70
C ASP A 100 -24.22 35.78 4.57
N VAL A 101 -24.49 34.50 4.35
CA VAL A 101 -25.43 33.70 5.14
C VAL A 101 -24.72 32.59 5.94
N SER A 102 -23.41 32.76 6.17
CA SER A 102 -22.57 31.83 6.94
C SER A 102 -23.02 31.57 8.38
N HIS A 103 -23.83 32.47 8.94
CA HIS A 103 -24.46 32.31 10.24
C HIS A 103 -25.52 31.20 10.28
N GLU A 104 -26.15 30.87 9.14
CA GLU A 104 -27.07 29.74 9.00
C GLU A 104 -26.38 28.52 8.39
N TYR A 105 -25.61 28.72 7.32
CA TYR A 105 -24.91 27.67 6.59
C TYR A 105 -23.48 28.07 6.29
N GLU A 106 -22.52 27.36 6.89
CA GLU A 106 -21.10 27.68 6.80
C GLU A 106 -20.63 27.92 5.35
N LYS A 107 -19.92 29.03 5.13
CA LYS A 107 -19.33 29.42 3.83
C LYS A 107 -20.35 29.51 2.69
N MET A 108 -21.58 29.94 3.00
CA MET A 108 -22.63 30.17 2.01
C MET A 108 -22.87 31.65 1.76
N TYR A 109 -23.06 32.01 0.48
CA TYR A 109 -23.39 33.37 0.06
C TYR A 109 -24.62 33.39 -0.85
N VAL A 110 -25.34 34.51 -0.82
CA VAL A 110 -26.45 34.80 -1.73
C VAL A 110 -26.11 36.04 -2.54
N ILE A 111 -26.23 35.95 -3.87
CA ILE A 111 -25.87 37.03 -4.77
C ILE A 111 -26.90 37.21 -5.88
N ARG A 112 -26.97 38.44 -6.40
CA ARG A 112 -27.57 38.71 -7.70
C ARG A 112 -26.60 38.34 -8.83
N PRO A 113 -27.08 38.01 -10.04
CA PRO A 113 -26.22 37.62 -11.16
C PRO A 113 -25.11 38.62 -11.52
N GLN A 114 -25.31 39.92 -11.30
CA GLN A 114 -24.31 40.95 -11.59
C GLN A 114 -23.06 40.90 -10.68
N PHE A 115 -23.14 40.22 -9.52
CA PHE A 115 -22.02 40.07 -8.58
C PHE A 115 -21.25 38.76 -8.75
N PHE A 116 -21.63 37.95 -9.74
CA PHE A 116 -21.11 36.60 -9.95
C PHE A 116 -19.59 36.57 -10.11
N ILE A 117 -19.05 37.43 -10.98
CA ILE A 117 -17.60 37.48 -11.26
C ILE A 117 -16.84 38.05 -10.07
N GLN A 118 -17.39 39.06 -9.41
CA GLN A 118 -16.75 39.76 -8.28
C GLN A 118 -16.62 38.82 -7.07
N LEU A 119 -17.65 38.03 -6.77
CA LEU A 119 -17.59 37.05 -5.68
C LEU A 119 -16.53 35.98 -5.94
N ILE A 120 -16.51 35.40 -7.15
CA ILE A 120 -15.49 34.39 -7.51
C ILE A 120 -14.09 34.99 -7.34
N GLY A 121 -13.86 36.21 -7.82
CA GLY A 121 -12.59 36.91 -7.67
C GLY A 121 -12.19 37.12 -6.20
N LEU A 122 -13.13 37.53 -5.36
CA LEU A 122 -12.90 37.75 -3.93
C LEU A 122 -12.52 36.45 -3.21
N LEU A 123 -13.32 35.40 -3.40
CA LEU A 123 -13.08 34.10 -2.77
C LEU A 123 -11.78 33.48 -3.27
N ARG A 124 -11.48 33.59 -4.57
CA ARG A 124 -10.21 33.11 -5.14
C ARG A 124 -9.01 33.83 -4.54
N ASN A 125 -9.05 35.16 -4.42
CA ASN A 125 -7.94 35.91 -3.83
C ASN A 125 -7.72 35.56 -2.36
N ALA A 126 -8.81 35.36 -1.60
CA ALA A 126 -8.72 34.86 -0.23
C ALA A 126 -8.11 33.45 -0.18
N ALA A 127 -8.51 32.57 -1.09
CA ALA A 127 -7.97 31.23 -1.21
C ALA A 127 -6.49 31.20 -1.59
N LEU A 128 -6.03 32.07 -2.51
CA LEU A 128 -4.63 32.19 -2.91
C LEU A 128 -3.71 32.58 -1.74
N ASN A 129 -4.18 33.44 -0.82
CA ASN A 129 -3.42 33.77 0.38
C ASN A 129 -3.25 32.56 1.32
N SER A 130 -4.21 31.63 1.31
CA SER A 130 -4.15 30.37 2.06
C SER A 130 -3.43 29.23 1.32
N LEU A 131 -3.17 29.39 0.01
CA LEU A 131 -2.63 28.33 -0.85
C LEU A 131 -1.26 27.86 -0.38
N LYS A 132 -0.39 28.76 0.07
CA LYS A 132 0.93 28.42 0.60
C LYS A 132 0.83 27.43 1.77
N TYR A 133 -0.13 27.65 2.67
CA TYR A 133 -0.40 26.74 3.78
C TYR A 133 -0.99 25.40 3.31
N LYS A 134 -1.89 25.41 2.32
CA LYS A 134 -2.44 24.18 1.73
C LYS A 134 -1.34 23.34 1.06
N GLN A 135 -0.40 23.96 0.35
CA GLN A 135 0.75 23.31 -0.29
C GLN A 135 1.71 22.71 0.75
N GLU A 136 2.07 23.46 1.80
CA GLU A 136 2.91 22.93 2.90
C GLU A 136 2.24 21.73 3.59
N LEU A 137 0.93 21.80 3.86
CA LEU A 137 0.18 20.70 4.46
C LEU A 137 0.13 19.46 3.53
N ALA A 138 -0.05 19.66 2.22
CA ALA A 138 -0.05 18.56 1.25
C ALA A 138 1.31 17.85 1.22
N LEU A 139 2.40 18.62 1.19
CA LEU A 139 3.77 18.09 1.22
C LEU A 139 4.06 17.33 2.53
N VAL A 140 3.59 17.84 3.68
CA VAL A 140 3.71 17.14 4.97
C VAL A 140 2.88 15.85 4.99
N ARG A 141 1.68 15.83 4.41
CA ARG A 141 0.87 14.60 4.31
C ARG A 141 1.52 13.56 3.43
N GLU A 142 2.05 13.96 2.28
CA GLU A 142 2.78 13.07 1.37
C GLU A 142 4.01 12.46 2.08
N GLN A 143 4.80 13.27 2.78
CA GLN A 143 5.94 12.80 3.57
C GLN A 143 5.53 11.82 4.69
N ASN A 144 4.40 12.05 5.37
CA ASN A 144 3.93 11.12 6.42
C ASN A 144 3.46 9.78 5.84
N ILE A 145 2.82 9.77 4.67
CA ILE A 145 2.39 8.53 4.00
C ILE A 145 3.62 7.72 3.57
N ASP A 146 4.65 8.38 3.06
CA ASP A 146 5.91 7.75 2.64
C ASP A 146 6.69 7.16 3.84
N ILE A 147 6.78 7.90 4.96
CA ILE A 147 7.39 7.40 6.21
C ILE A 147 6.63 6.17 6.73
N THR A 148 5.30 6.17 6.68
CA THR A 148 4.49 5.04 7.16
C THR A 148 4.68 3.80 6.29
N HIS A 149 4.69 3.95 4.96
CA HIS A 149 4.97 2.84 4.04
C HIS A 149 6.39 2.31 4.22
N PHE A 150 7.37 3.20 4.43
CA PHE A 150 8.74 2.79 4.71
C PHE A 150 8.86 1.99 6.02
N GLU A 151 8.16 2.38 7.09
CA GLU A 151 8.14 1.61 8.34
C GLU A 151 7.50 0.22 8.15
N GLU A 152 6.38 0.14 7.42
CA GLU A 152 5.72 -1.13 7.10
C GLU A 152 6.60 -2.05 6.24
N ASP A 153 7.25 -1.50 5.21
CA ASP A 153 8.18 -2.23 4.34
C ASP A 153 9.41 -2.72 5.10
N LEU A 154 9.92 -1.89 6.02
CA LEU A 154 11.10 -2.22 6.84
C LEU A 154 10.78 -3.33 7.84
N ASP A 155 9.60 -3.33 8.45
CA ASP A 155 9.17 -4.41 9.35
C ASP A 155 8.84 -5.71 8.60
N ALA A 156 8.24 -5.62 7.40
CA ALA A 156 8.05 -6.77 6.52
C ALA A 156 9.41 -7.39 6.13
N PHE A 157 10.40 -6.56 5.80
CA PHE A 157 11.77 -7.00 5.51
C PHE A 157 12.40 -7.69 6.72
N LYS A 158 12.32 -7.11 7.93
CA LYS A 158 12.85 -7.73 9.15
C LYS A 158 12.23 -9.10 9.42
N LEU A 159 10.92 -9.23 9.29
CA LEU A 159 10.21 -10.50 9.51
C LEU A 159 10.63 -11.56 8.50
N ALA A 160 10.69 -11.21 7.21
CA ALA A 160 11.13 -12.11 6.15
C ALA A 160 12.60 -12.53 6.36
N PHE A 161 13.47 -11.59 6.71
CA PHE A 161 14.89 -11.84 6.98
C PHE A 161 15.07 -12.77 8.19
N ALA A 162 14.39 -12.50 9.31
CA ALA A 162 14.46 -13.32 10.52
C ALA A 162 13.99 -14.77 10.26
N LYS A 163 12.91 -14.94 9.49
CA LYS A 163 12.41 -16.27 9.11
C LYS A 163 13.42 -17.03 8.24
N ASN A 164 14.03 -16.36 7.27
CA ASN A 164 15.04 -16.97 6.40
C ASN A 164 16.30 -17.33 7.18
N TYR A 165 16.77 -16.45 8.05
CA TYR A 165 17.93 -16.69 8.91
C TYR A 165 17.71 -17.88 9.84
N ASN A 166 16.56 -17.95 10.54
CA ASN A 166 16.24 -19.05 11.43
C ASN A 166 16.12 -20.39 10.69
N SER A 167 15.51 -20.38 9.51
CA SER A 167 15.42 -21.58 8.64
C SER A 167 16.80 -22.05 8.20
N ALA A 168 17.64 -21.13 7.72
CA ALA A 168 19.01 -21.42 7.32
C ALA A 168 19.83 -21.97 8.50
N SER A 169 19.78 -21.31 9.66
CA SER A 169 20.49 -21.75 10.87
C SER A 169 20.05 -23.14 11.31
N THR A 170 18.76 -23.45 11.25
CA THR A 170 18.23 -24.78 11.60
C THR A 170 18.71 -25.85 10.62
N ASN A 171 18.71 -25.55 9.32
CA ASN A 171 19.20 -26.47 8.29
C ASN A 171 20.71 -26.68 8.38
N PHE A 172 21.48 -25.64 8.70
CA PHE A 172 22.90 -25.75 9.01
C PHE A 172 23.15 -26.67 10.20
N GLY A 173 22.42 -26.50 11.31
CA GLY A 173 22.53 -27.38 12.48
C GLY A 173 22.24 -28.85 12.12
N LYS A 174 21.17 -29.11 11.37
CA LYS A 174 20.85 -30.47 10.89
C LYS A 174 21.93 -31.06 9.98
N ALA A 175 22.52 -30.25 9.11
CA ALA A 175 23.59 -30.71 8.22
C ALA A 175 24.85 -31.09 9.02
N ILE A 176 25.20 -30.32 10.05
CA ILE A 176 26.28 -30.67 10.98
C ILE A 176 25.98 -31.98 11.71
N ASP A 177 24.76 -32.16 12.23
CA ASP A 177 24.37 -33.42 12.87
C ASP A 177 24.48 -34.63 11.93
N GLU A 178 24.12 -34.48 10.66
CA GLU A 178 24.27 -35.56 9.67
C GLU A 178 25.73 -35.83 9.31
N ILE A 179 26.58 -34.80 9.26
CA ILE A 179 28.03 -34.97 9.10
C ILE A 179 28.61 -35.76 10.27
N ASP A 180 28.23 -35.44 11.50
CA ASP A 180 28.71 -36.14 12.70
C ASP A 180 28.27 -37.61 12.71
N LYS A 181 27.03 -37.90 12.31
CA LYS A 181 26.57 -39.29 12.12
C LYS A 181 27.37 -40.04 11.05
N ALA A 182 27.68 -39.38 9.94
CA ALA A 182 28.48 -39.97 8.87
C ALA A 182 29.91 -40.26 9.34
N ILE A 183 30.55 -39.35 10.07
CA ILE A 183 31.87 -39.54 10.68
C ILE A 183 31.84 -40.77 11.59
N LYS A 184 30.86 -40.86 12.49
CA LYS A 184 30.73 -42.00 13.41
C LYS A 184 30.59 -43.34 12.67
N ARG A 185 29.80 -43.39 11.60
CA ARG A 185 29.70 -44.59 10.75
C ARG A 185 31.04 -44.94 10.08
N MET A 186 31.78 -43.95 9.59
CA MET A 186 33.09 -44.17 8.97
C MET A 186 34.12 -44.69 9.99
N GLU A 187 34.07 -44.21 11.24
CA GLU A 187 34.89 -44.74 12.33
C GLU A 187 34.56 -46.21 12.65
N GLU A 188 33.28 -46.56 12.67
CA GLU A 188 32.84 -47.96 12.85
C GLU A 188 33.32 -48.85 11.71
N VAL A 189 33.17 -48.41 10.45
CA VAL A 189 33.69 -49.14 9.27
C VAL A 189 35.21 -49.33 9.37
N LYS A 190 35.96 -48.29 9.74
CA LYS A 190 37.40 -48.37 9.97
C LYS A 190 37.75 -49.41 11.05
N LYS A 191 36.99 -49.48 12.15
CA LYS A 191 37.17 -50.47 13.21
C LYS A 191 36.91 -51.91 12.73
N PHE A 192 35.87 -52.12 11.91
CA PHE A 192 35.60 -53.43 11.31
C PHE A 192 36.71 -53.87 10.35
N LEU A 193 37.22 -52.97 9.51
CA LEU A 193 38.29 -53.26 8.57
C LEU A 193 39.61 -53.62 9.28
N THR A 194 40.02 -52.82 10.26
CA THR A 194 41.23 -53.10 11.07
C THR A 194 41.11 -54.40 11.88
N THR A 195 39.91 -54.71 12.39
CA THR A 195 39.66 -56.00 13.05
C THR A 195 39.76 -57.17 12.06
N SER A 196 39.19 -57.01 10.87
CA SER A 196 39.23 -58.02 9.81
C SER A 196 40.66 -58.27 9.33
N GLU A 197 41.45 -57.22 9.13
CA GLU A 197 42.87 -57.31 8.81
C GLU A 197 43.65 -58.08 9.88
N ASN A 198 43.41 -57.79 11.17
CA ASN A 198 44.05 -58.52 12.25
C ASN A 198 43.64 -60.01 12.29
N GLN A 199 42.38 -60.33 11.99
CA GLN A 199 41.92 -61.72 11.87
C GLN A 199 42.59 -62.45 10.70
N LEU A 200 42.73 -61.80 9.53
CA LEU A 200 43.45 -62.35 8.38
C LEU A 200 44.92 -62.60 8.72
N ARG A 201 45.58 -61.66 9.41
CA ARG A 201 46.95 -61.84 9.91
C ARG A 201 47.07 -63.04 10.85
N LEU A 202 46.14 -63.17 11.81
CA LEU A 202 46.11 -64.31 12.74
C LEU A 202 45.86 -65.64 12.01
N ALA A 203 44.99 -65.66 10.99
CA ALA A 203 44.74 -66.82 10.16
C ALA A 203 45.98 -67.22 9.34
N ASN A 204 46.68 -66.24 8.75
CA ASN A 204 47.93 -66.47 8.02
C ASN A 204 49.01 -67.05 8.93
N ASN A 205 49.21 -66.47 10.12
CA ASN A 205 50.16 -66.99 11.11
C ASN A 205 49.79 -68.43 11.55
N LYS A 206 48.50 -68.76 11.68
CA LYS A 206 48.05 -70.12 11.98
C LYS A 206 48.35 -71.10 10.85
N LEU A 207 48.24 -70.68 9.58
CA LEU A 207 48.60 -71.49 8.41
C LEU A 207 50.11 -71.75 8.36
N GLU A 208 50.92 -70.74 8.65
CA GLU A 208 52.38 -70.88 8.71
C GLU A 208 52.83 -71.81 9.87
N ASP A 209 52.11 -71.81 10.99
CA ASP A 209 52.36 -72.72 12.14
C ASP A 209 51.81 -74.15 11.90
N VAL A 210 51.23 -74.44 10.73
CA VAL A 210 50.92 -75.81 10.29
C VAL A 210 52.17 -76.48 9.75
N SER A 211 53.03 -76.97 10.64
CA SER A 211 54.14 -77.85 10.25
C SER A 211 53.64 -79.25 9.90
N VAL A 212 54.34 -79.93 8.96
CA VAL A 212 54.11 -81.36 8.62
C VAL A 212 54.09 -82.25 9.89
N LYS A 213 54.86 -81.87 10.92
CA LYS A 213 54.94 -82.54 12.22
C LYS A 213 53.64 -82.40 13.04
N LYS A 214 52.91 -81.29 12.93
CA LYS A 214 51.57 -81.09 13.54
C LYS A 214 50.48 -81.85 12.76
N LEU A 215 50.52 -81.84 11.43
CA LEU A 215 49.55 -82.52 10.55
C LEU A 215 49.59 -84.06 10.68
N THR A 216 50.77 -84.63 10.90
CA THR A 216 50.98 -86.08 11.00
C THR A 216 50.86 -86.62 12.43
N ARG A 217 50.69 -85.75 13.44
CA ARG A 217 50.71 -86.14 14.87
C ARG A 217 49.64 -87.16 15.26
N LYS A 218 48.50 -87.18 14.56
CA LYS A 218 47.38 -88.13 14.79
C LYS A 218 47.17 -89.12 13.64
N ASN A 219 48.08 -89.18 12.66
CA ASN A 219 47.98 -90.08 11.50
C ASN A 219 49.28 -90.90 11.36
N PRO A 220 49.35 -92.10 11.98
CA PRO A 220 50.56 -92.94 12.00
C PRO A 220 51.03 -93.32 10.60
N THR A 221 50.10 -93.56 9.68
CA THR A 221 50.37 -93.99 8.30
C THR A 221 51.00 -92.88 7.46
N MET A 222 50.54 -91.64 7.62
CA MET A 222 51.12 -90.47 6.94
C MET A 222 52.48 -90.08 7.52
N LYS A 223 52.67 -90.24 8.84
CA LYS A 223 53.97 -90.01 9.48
C LYS A 223 55.04 -90.95 8.93
N ALA A 224 54.72 -92.25 8.81
CA ALA A 224 55.64 -93.25 8.27
C ALA A 224 56.06 -92.96 6.83
N LYS A 225 55.13 -92.50 5.97
CA LYS A 225 55.44 -92.13 4.57
C LYS A 225 56.36 -90.90 4.47
N PHE A 226 56.17 -89.89 5.32
CA PHE A 226 57.04 -88.70 5.34
C PHE A 226 58.42 -88.98 5.95
N ASP A 227 58.51 -89.85 6.96
CA ASP A 227 59.79 -90.26 7.55
C ASP A 227 60.61 -91.10 6.56
N ALA A 228 59.97 -91.95 5.76
CA ALA A 228 60.64 -92.71 4.70
C ALA A 228 61.24 -91.82 3.60
N LEU A 229 60.60 -90.70 3.27
CA LEU A 229 61.08 -89.71 2.29
C LEU A 229 62.23 -88.83 2.80
N LYS A 230 62.54 -88.85 4.10
CA LYS A 230 63.68 -88.13 4.70
C LYS A 230 64.92 -89.00 4.90
N GLY A 231 64.81 -90.30 4.65
CA GLY A 231 65.89 -91.28 4.77
C GLY A 231 66.68 -91.52 3.48
N GLU A 232 66.34 -90.80 2.41
CA GLU A 232 67.18 -90.59 1.20
C GLU A 232 67.90 -89.23 1.31
#